data_AF-A0A2R6HVY0-F1
#
_entry.id   AF-A0A2R6HVY0-F1
#
_cell.length_a   1.000
_cell.length_b   1.000
_cell.length_c   1.000
_cell.angle_alpha   90.00
_cell.angle_beta   90.00
_cell.angle_gamma   90.00
#
_symmetry.space_group_name_H-M   'P 1'
#
loop_
_entity.id
_entity.type
_entity.pdbx_description
1 polymer ?
#
loop_
_entity_poly.entity_id
_entity_poly.type
_entity_poly.pdbx_seq_one_letter_code
_entity_poly.pdbx_strand_id
1 'polypeptide(L)'
;MADDEVQVWLVERTYGDDELNLIILTYATLDGERYSRKERALTSFTGPSRETTAALEVDPGDLGRPPPDDREYYASAARRTTSGHDSDDAI
;
A
#
# COMPACT_ATOMS: atom_id res chain seq x y z
N MET A 1 20.05 -2.47 11.33
CA MET A 1 20.40 -3.17 10.07
C MET A 1 19.30 -2.77 9.11
N ALA A 2 19.50 -1.67 8.40
CA ALA A 2 18.54 -1.15 7.43
C ALA A 2 19.25 -1.27 6.09
N ASP A 3 18.90 -2.24 5.26
CA ASP A 3 19.51 -2.37 3.93
C ASP A 3 18.81 -3.50 3.15
N ASP A 4 17.52 -3.30 2.85
CA ASP A 4 16.87 -3.62 1.55
C ASP A 4 15.34 -3.37 1.62
N GLU A 5 14.82 -2.66 2.62
CA GLU A 5 13.39 -2.36 2.68
C GLU A 5 12.97 -1.56 1.44
N VAL A 6 12.05 -2.14 0.69
CA VAL A 6 11.56 -1.56 -0.55
C VAL A 6 10.41 -0.64 -0.23
N GLN A 7 10.56 0.61 -0.64
CA GLN A 7 9.50 1.60 -0.51
C GLN A 7 8.37 1.31 -1.50
N VAL A 8 7.19 1.05 -0.96
CA VAL A 8 5.95 0.81 -1.70
C VAL A 8 4.94 1.91 -1.41
N TRP A 9 4.19 2.30 -2.42
CA TRP A 9 3.24 3.41 -2.39
C TRP A 9 1.81 2.89 -2.45
N LEU A 10 0.89 3.56 -1.76
CA LEU A 10 -0.52 3.20 -1.77
C LEU A 10 -1.06 3.37 -3.20
N VAL A 11 -1.55 2.26 -3.77
CA VAL A 11 -2.14 2.24 -5.11
C VAL A 11 -3.66 2.13 -5.06
N GLU A 12 -4.18 1.38 -4.10
CA GLU A 12 -5.60 1.13 -3.95
C GLU A 12 -5.99 0.96 -2.49
N ARG A 13 -7.14 1.52 -2.12
CA ARG A 13 -7.83 1.24 -0.86
C ARG A 13 -9.23 0.76 -1.17
N THR A 14 -9.54 -0.45 -0.73
CA THR A 14 -10.86 -1.05 -0.94
C THR A 14 -11.50 -1.34 0.40
N TYR A 15 -12.71 -0.82 0.60
CA TYR A 15 -13.53 -1.06 1.78
C TYR A 15 -14.38 -2.30 1.53
N GLY A 16 -14.16 -3.35 2.30
CA GLY A 16 -15.03 -4.52 2.32
C GLY A 16 -16.36 -4.15 2.97
N ASP A 17 -17.43 -4.28 2.20
CA ASP A 17 -18.80 -3.89 2.55
C ASP A 17 -19.52 -4.92 3.45
N ASP A 18 -18.87 -6.03 3.78
CA ASP A 18 -19.44 -7.11 4.60
C ASP A 18 -19.21 -6.84 6.10
N GLU A 19 -20.07 -7.42 6.96
CA GLU A 19 -20.29 -7.14 8.39
C GLU A 19 -19.02 -7.04 9.27
N LEU A 20 -17.88 -7.50 8.74
CA LEU A 20 -16.55 -7.50 9.34
C LEU A 20 -15.82 -6.14 9.28
N ASN A 21 -16.34 -5.14 8.54
CA ASN A 21 -15.71 -3.83 8.38
C ASN A 21 -14.20 -3.95 8.06
N LEU A 22 -13.83 -4.52 6.92
CA LEU A 22 -12.42 -4.72 6.53
C LEU A 22 -11.98 -3.64 5.53
N ILE A 23 -10.75 -3.16 5.65
CA ILE A 23 -10.07 -2.35 4.64
C ILE A 23 -8.89 -3.13 4.07
N ILE A 24 -8.83 -3.19 2.75
CA ILE A 24 -7.75 -3.81 1.99
C ILE A 24 -6.93 -2.66 1.42
N LEU A 25 -5.70 -2.53 1.89
CA LEU A 25 -4.73 -1.55 1.42
C LEU A 25 -3.74 -2.26 0.53
N THR A 26 -3.69 -1.88 -0.74
CA THR A 26 -2.71 -2.40 -1.69
C THR A 26 -1.64 -1.35 -1.89
N TYR A 27 -0.39 -1.75 -1.69
CA TYR A 27 0.80 -0.94 -1.92
C TYR A 27 1.62 -1.56 -3.04
N ALA A 28 2.23 -0.74 -3.88
CA ALA A 28 3.10 -1.22 -4.94
C ALA A 28 4.33 -0.34 -5.12
N THR A 29 5.38 -0.93 -5.69
CA THR A 29 6.55 -0.16 -6.11
C THR A 29 6.21 0.80 -7.25
N LEU A 30 6.99 1.86 -7.43
CA LEU A 30 6.85 2.82 -8.54
C LEU A 30 7.01 2.19 -9.95
N ASP A 31 7.59 1.00 -10.01
CA ASP A 31 7.73 0.20 -11.22
C ASP A 31 6.55 -0.78 -11.42
N GLY A 32 5.71 -0.98 -10.40
CA GLY A 32 4.58 -1.91 -10.45
C GLY A 32 4.97 -3.40 -10.44
N GLU A 33 6.26 -3.74 -10.45
CA GLU A 33 6.74 -5.13 -10.44
C GLU A 33 6.54 -5.88 -9.12
N ARG A 34 6.36 -5.14 -8.02
CA ARG A 34 6.18 -5.67 -6.67
C ARG A 34 5.00 -5.00 -6.00
N TYR A 35 4.27 -5.77 -5.20
CA TYR A 35 3.15 -5.27 -4.41
C TYR A 35 3.07 -5.95 -3.05
N SER A 36 2.51 -5.23 -2.08
CA SER A 36 2.14 -5.75 -0.75
C SER A 36 0.67 -5.43 -0.50
N ARG A 37 -0.05 -6.37 0.10
CA ARG A 37 -1.45 -6.18 0.49
C ARG A 37 -1.55 -6.28 2.01
N LYS A 38 -2.18 -5.28 2.63
CA LYS A 38 -2.49 -5.29 4.05
C LYS A 38 -4.00 -5.25 4.24
N GLU A 39 -4.53 -6.30 4.86
CA GLU A 39 -5.93 -6.42 5.24
C GLU A 39 -6.06 -6.06 6.72
N ARG A 40 -6.96 -5.12 7.05
CA ARG A 40 -7.17 -4.65 8.42
C ARG A 40 -8.64 -4.46 8.72
N ALA A 41 -9.07 -4.75 9.94
CA ALA A 41 -10.42 -4.39 10.40
C ALA A 41 -10.49 -2.88 10.75
N LEU A 42 -11.48 -2.17 10.22
CA LEU A 42 -11.82 -0.78 10.51
C LEU A 42 -12.22 -0.56 11.97
N THR A 43 -12.77 -1.57 12.64
CA THR A 43 -13.02 -1.51 14.10
C THR A 43 -11.72 -1.38 14.91
N SER A 44 -10.58 -1.78 14.35
CA SER A 44 -9.24 -1.54 14.92
C SER A 44 -8.62 -0.20 14.50
N PHE A 45 -9.36 0.66 13.80
CA PHE A 45 -8.90 1.97 13.29
C PHE A 45 -9.32 3.15 14.20
N THR A 46 -10.06 2.91 15.28
CA THR A 46 -10.54 3.94 16.22
C THR A 46 -9.46 4.43 17.21
N GLY A 47 -8.17 4.31 16.86
CA GLY A 47 -7.04 4.66 17.72
C GLY A 47 -6.11 5.69 17.06
N PRO A 48 -5.41 6.54 17.84
CA PRO A 48 -4.63 7.69 17.35
C PRO A 48 -3.33 7.35 16.61
N SER A 49 -2.99 6.07 16.41
CA SER A 49 -1.69 5.61 15.91
C SER A 49 -1.78 4.83 14.60
N ARG A 50 -2.85 5.03 13.82
CA ARG A 50 -3.11 4.20 12.64
C ARG A 50 -3.51 4.99 11.41
N GLU A 51 -2.77 6.04 11.12
CA GLU A 51 -2.90 6.75 9.84
C GLU A 51 -2.45 5.81 8.70
N THR A 52 -3.14 5.89 7.56
CA THR A 52 -2.70 5.20 6.34
C THR A 52 -1.66 6.09 5.70
N THR A 53 -0.40 5.71 5.77
CA THR A 53 0.67 6.47 5.13
C THR A 53 0.61 6.27 3.61
N ALA A 54 1.02 7.30 2.87
CA ALA A 54 1.11 7.26 1.42
C ALA A 54 2.14 6.24 0.93
N ALA A 55 3.20 5.99 1.71
CA ALA A 55 4.17 4.94 1.46
C ALA A 55 4.46 4.09 2.71
N LEU A 56 5.00 2.90 2.48
CA LEU A 56 5.49 1.99 3.50
C LEU A 56 6.83 1.40 3.07
N GLU A 57 7.70 1.21 4.04
CA GLU A 57 8.91 0.41 3.91
C GLU A 57 8.55 -1.05 4.21
N VAL A 58 8.77 -1.95 3.25
CA VAL A 58 8.42 -3.37 3.36
C VAL A 58 9.59 -4.22 2.89
N ASP A 59 9.84 -5.32 3.59
CA ASP A 59 10.85 -6.28 3.19
C ASP A 59 10.55 -6.86 1.79
N PRO A 60 11.52 -6.87 0.86
CA PRO A 60 11.33 -7.36 -0.51
C PRO A 60 10.96 -8.84 -0.57
N GLY A 61 11.26 -9.62 0.46
CA GLY A 61 10.82 -11.00 0.62
C GLY A 61 9.33 -11.14 0.98
N ASP A 62 8.71 -10.10 1.55
CA ASP A 62 7.26 -10.02 1.80
C ASP A 62 6.49 -9.49 0.58
N LEU A 63 7.20 -8.93 -0.41
CA LEU A 63 6.59 -8.40 -1.62
C LEU A 63 6.23 -9.50 -2.63
N GLY A 64 4.95 -9.54 -2.98
CA GLY A 64 4.43 -10.35 -4.08
C GLY A 64 4.80 -9.76 -5.45
N ARG A 65 4.73 -10.59 -6.49
CA ARG A 65 4.81 -10.15 -7.88
C ARG A 65 3.40 -10.12 -8.48
N PRO A 66 2.89 -8.97 -8.94
CA PRO A 66 1.56 -8.91 -9.52
C PRO A 66 1.56 -9.48 -10.94
N PRO A 67 0.39 -9.82 -11.48
CA PRO A 67 0.22 -10.18 -12.88
C PRO A 67 0.78 -9.08 -13.79
N PRO A 68 1.32 -9.41 -14.97
CA PRO A 68 1.87 -8.41 -15.89
C PRO A 68 0.83 -7.35 -16.32
N ASP A 69 -0.45 -7.72 -16.39
CA ASP A 69 -1.56 -6.82 -16.73
C ASP A 69 -1.75 -5.71 -15.69
N ASP A 70 -1.60 -6.04 -14.39
CA ASP A 70 -1.77 -5.09 -13.29
C ASP A 70 -0.55 -4.18 -13.05
N ARG A 71 0.64 -4.54 -13.58
CA ARG A 71 1.88 -3.79 -13.31
C ARG A 71 1.80 -2.34 -13.74
N GLU A 72 1.28 -2.09 -14.95
CA GLU A 72 1.17 -0.72 -15.48
C GLU A 72 0.19 0.10 -14.64
N TYR A 73 -0.93 -0.50 -14.22
CA TYR A 73 -1.91 0.12 -13.35
C TYR A 73 -1.30 0.48 -11.98
N TYR A 74 -0.60 -0.46 -11.34
CA TYR A 74 0.07 -0.23 -10.05
C TYR A 74 1.19 0.81 -10.16
N ALA A 75 2.03 0.76 -11.19
CA ALA A 75 3.08 1.75 -11.41
C ALA A 75 2.50 3.16 -11.59
N SER A 76 1.46 3.30 -12.40
CA SER A 76 0.79 4.58 -12.66
C SER A 76 0.15 5.15 -11.39
N ALA A 77 -0.57 4.30 -10.63
CA ALA A 77 -1.17 4.68 -9.36
C ALA A 77 -0.10 5.09 -8.33
N ALA A 78 0.96 4.30 -8.15
CA ALA A 78 2.05 4.59 -7.23
C ALA A 78 2.73 5.93 -7.55
N ARG A 79 2.99 6.18 -8.85
CA ARG A 79 3.55 7.45 -9.35
C ARG A 79 2.66 8.64 -9.07
N ARG A 80 1.34 8.46 -9.19
CA ARG A 80 0.37 9.52 -8.87
C ARG A 80 0.41 9.86 -7.38
N THR A 81 0.47 8.85 -6.52
CA THR A 81 0.55 9.03 -5.06
C THR A 81 1.82 9.79 -4.68
N THR A 82 3.01 9.33 -5.11
CA THR A 82 4.28 10.03 -4.81
C THR A 82 4.38 11.44 -5.38
N SER A 83 3.67 11.74 -6.47
CA SER A 83 3.66 13.09 -7.05
C SER A 83 2.85 14.08 -6.22
N GLY A 84 1.90 13.61 -5.42
CA GLY A 84 1.03 14.45 -4.59
C GLY A 84 1.28 14.34 -3.08
N HIS A 85 1.95 13.28 -2.63
CA HIS A 85 2.14 12.94 -1.23
C HIS A 85 3.58 12.53 -0.96
N ASP A 86 4.12 12.94 0.20
CA ASP A 86 5.39 12.44 0.69
C ASP A 86 5.21 11.05 1.31
N SER A 87 6.30 10.33 1.56
CA SER A 87 6.26 8.93 2.01
C SER A 87 5.59 8.78 3.38
N ASP A 88 5.78 9.77 4.27
CA ASP A 88 5.20 9.84 5.62
C ASP A 88 3.83 10.55 5.65
N ASP A 89 3.35 11.06 4.51
CA ASP A 89 2.09 11.79 4.46
C ASP A 89 0.89 10.86 4.67
N ALA A 90 -0.11 11.30 5.42
CA ALA A 90 -1.31 10.53 5.73
C ALA A 90 -2.41 10.72 4.67
N ILE A 91 -3.02 9.61 4.22
CA ILE A 91 -4.08 9.54 3.18
C ILE A 91 -5.42 9.01 3.71
#